data_AF-A0A6I1W0X2-F1
#
_entry.id   AF-A0A6I1W0X2-F1
#
_cell.length_a   1.000
_cell.length_b   1.000
_cell.length_c   1.000
_cell.angle_alpha   90.00
_cell.angle_beta   90.00
_cell.angle_gamma   90.00
#
_symmetry.space_group_name_H-M   'P 1'
#
loop_
_entity.id
_entity.type
_entity.pdbx_description
1 polymer ?
#
loop_
_entity_poly.entity_id
_entity_poly.type
_entity_poly.pdbx_seq_one_letter_code
_entity_poly.pdbx_strand_id
1 'polypeptide(L)'
;LFRLGSGSHEVAIGATNGAAVLHAYVQHTFGSLGSGFLAVLIALACLVTAVGLTCACAEYFSKILPLSYKALVIILAVFSLVVSNLGLTKLIAFSVPVLTAIYPPCIVLVALSFCKGFWHEQTRIVGPV
;
A
#
# COMPACT_ATOMS: atom_id res chain seq x y z
N LEU A 1 13.42 -10.24 6.79
CA LEU A 1 12.34 -10.87 5.99
C LEU A 1 12.55 -12.37 5.78
N PHE A 2 13.70 -12.85 5.29
CA PHE A 2 13.98 -14.29 5.17
C PHE A 2 13.98 -15.05 6.53
N ARG A 3 14.51 -14.44 7.61
CA ARG A 3 14.41 -14.98 9.00
C ARG A 3 13.01 -14.91 9.64
N LEU A 4 12.11 -14.07 9.12
CA LEU A 4 10.70 -13.99 9.54
C LEU A 4 9.86 -15.07 8.86
N GLY A 5 10.20 -15.44 7.62
CA GLY A 5 9.56 -16.52 6.88
C GLY A 5 9.95 -17.93 7.36
N SER A 6 11.11 -18.10 8.01
CA SER A 6 11.53 -19.38 8.60
C SER A 6 11.06 -19.59 10.04
N GLY A 7 10.69 -18.53 10.77
CA GLY A 7 10.19 -18.59 12.16
C GLY A 7 8.68 -18.38 12.30
N SER A 8 7.96 -18.31 11.17
CA SER A 8 6.51 -18.07 11.11
C SER A 8 5.67 -19.20 11.71
N HIS A 9 6.25 -20.38 11.96
CA HIS A 9 5.56 -21.48 12.64
C HIS A 9 5.60 -21.38 14.18
N GLU A 10 6.59 -20.70 14.77
CA GLU A 10 6.73 -20.57 16.23
C GLU A 10 6.19 -19.23 16.76
N VAL A 11 6.22 -18.16 15.96
CA VAL A 11 5.69 -16.82 16.34
C VAL A 11 4.22 -16.62 15.91
N ALA A 12 3.56 -17.66 15.39
CA ALA A 12 2.14 -17.64 15.01
C ALA A 12 1.20 -18.31 16.03
N ILE A 13 1.62 -18.50 17.28
CA ILE A 13 0.72 -19.02 18.34
C ILE A 13 -0.15 -17.94 19.01
N GLY A 14 -0.09 -16.68 18.57
CA GLY A 14 -0.90 -15.61 19.18
C GLY A 14 -1.02 -14.27 18.48
N ALA A 15 -0.35 -14.04 17.34
CA ALA A 15 -0.44 -12.76 16.63
C ALA A 15 -1.49 -12.81 15.52
N THR A 16 -2.65 -12.21 15.77
CA THR A 16 -3.80 -12.17 14.85
C THR A 16 -3.60 -11.28 13.62
N ASN A 17 -2.61 -10.38 13.60
CA ASN A 17 -2.40 -9.39 12.53
C ASN A 17 -0.91 -9.03 12.32
N GLY A 18 -0.51 -8.70 11.08
CA GLY A 18 0.88 -8.32 10.75
C GLY A 18 1.39 -7.06 11.46
N ALA A 19 0.51 -6.10 11.76
CA ALA A 19 0.86 -4.91 12.56
C ALA A 19 1.17 -5.26 14.02
N ALA A 20 0.47 -6.24 14.60
CA ALA A 20 0.72 -6.71 15.96
C ALA A 20 2.06 -7.47 16.06
N VAL A 21 2.41 -8.26 15.02
CA VAL A 21 3.73 -8.89 14.91
C VAL A 21 4.85 -7.84 14.86
N LEU A 22 4.67 -6.79 14.04
CA LEU A 22 5.68 -5.73 13.90
C LEU A 22 5.86 -4.96 15.22
N HIS A 23 4.76 -4.61 15.89
CA HIS A 23 4.82 -3.94 17.18
C HIS A 23 5.43 -4.82 18.28
N ALA A 24 5.05 -6.09 18.37
CA ALA A 24 5.64 -7.04 19.33
C ALA A 24 7.15 -7.24 19.07
N TYR A 25 7.56 -7.33 17.81
CA TYR A 25 8.98 -7.45 17.44
C TYR A 25 9.79 -6.20 17.83
N VAL A 26 9.27 -5.00 17.57
CA VAL A 26 9.95 -3.75 17.93
C VAL A 26 10.02 -3.59 19.45
N GLN A 27 8.96 -3.92 20.18
CA GLN A 27 8.98 -3.97 21.64
C GLN A 27 10.06 -4.92 22.15
N HIS A 28 10.17 -6.12 21.56
CA HIS A 28 11.12 -7.14 21.99
C HIS A 28 12.58 -6.85 21.58
N THR A 29 12.80 -6.06 20.52
CA THR A 29 14.14 -5.75 19.99
C THR A 29 14.69 -4.41 20.50
N PHE A 30 13.83 -3.41 20.70
CA PHE A 30 14.22 -2.02 21.03
C PHE A 30 13.67 -1.49 22.37
N GLY A 31 12.80 -2.24 23.07
CA GLY A 31 12.19 -1.78 24.32
C GLY A 31 11.19 -0.62 24.11
N SER A 32 10.78 0.04 25.21
CA SER A 32 9.72 1.06 25.21
C SER A 32 10.00 2.30 24.33
N LEU A 33 11.27 2.68 24.17
CA LEU A 33 11.69 3.77 23.29
C LEU A 33 11.48 3.45 21.81
N GLY A 34 11.63 2.18 21.41
CA GLY A 34 11.45 1.74 20.02
C GLY A 34 10.01 1.88 19.53
N SER A 35 9.04 1.71 20.41
CA SER A 35 7.62 1.73 20.06
C SER A 35 7.11 3.12 19.74
N GLY A 36 7.61 4.15 20.44
CA GLY A 36 7.32 5.54 20.10
C GLY A 36 7.84 5.90 18.71
N PHE A 37 9.06 5.49 18.39
CA PHE A 37 9.65 5.71 17.07
C PHE A 37 8.88 4.99 15.96
N LEU A 38 8.48 3.72 16.19
CA LEU A 38 7.68 2.96 15.24
C LEU A 38 6.31 3.61 14.99
N ALA A 39 5.64 4.11 16.04
CA ALA A 39 4.37 4.80 15.90
C ALA A 39 4.49 6.05 15.01
N VAL A 40 5.54 6.85 15.20
CA VAL A 40 5.82 8.02 14.34
C VAL A 40 6.08 7.58 12.90
N LEU A 41 6.90 6.55 12.69
CA LEU A 41 7.20 6.03 11.35
C LEU A 41 5.95 5.56 10.61
N ILE A 42 5.09 4.79 11.28
CA ILE A 42 3.83 4.30 10.71
C ILE A 42 2.89 5.47 10.41
N ALA A 43 2.79 6.45 11.31
CA ALA A 43 1.97 7.64 11.08
C ALA A 43 2.43 8.43 9.85
N LEU A 44 3.74 8.64 9.70
CA LEU A 44 4.32 9.31 8.53
C LEU A 44 4.08 8.51 7.24
N ALA A 45 4.28 7.19 7.28
CA ALA A 45 4.03 6.32 6.14
C ALA A 45 2.56 6.36 5.69
N CYS A 46 1.61 6.28 6.63
CA CYS A 46 0.19 6.38 6.32
C CYS A 46 -0.20 7.77 5.81
N LEU A 47 0.41 8.84 6.34
CA LEU A 47 0.17 10.21 5.87
C LEU A 47 0.58 10.38 4.40
N VAL A 48 1.78 9.94 4.02
CA VAL A 48 2.25 10.09 2.63
C VAL A 48 1.42 9.26 1.65
N THR A 49 0.97 8.06 2.05
CA THR A 49 0.07 7.25 1.20
C THR A 49 -1.29 7.92 1.03
N ALA A 50 -1.87 8.46 2.11
CA ALA A 50 -3.14 9.18 2.05
C ALA A 50 -3.05 10.42 1.15
N VAL A 51 -1.98 11.21 1.28
CA VAL A 51 -1.72 12.37 0.42
C VAL A 51 -1.53 11.95 -1.03
N GLY A 52 -0.72 10.91 -1.30
CA GLY A 52 -0.45 10.42 -2.65
C GLY A 52 -1.72 9.93 -3.38
N LEU A 53 -2.55 9.13 -2.70
CA LEU A 53 -3.82 8.66 -3.26
C LEU A 53 -4.79 9.83 -3.51
N THR A 54 -4.86 10.77 -2.57
CA THR A 54 -5.73 11.95 -2.70
C THR A 54 -5.33 12.82 -3.90
N CYS A 55 -4.04 13.07 -4.09
CA CYS A 55 -3.52 13.80 -5.24
C CYS A 55 -3.83 13.08 -6.56
N ALA A 56 -3.58 11.76 -6.63
CA ALA A 56 -3.84 10.98 -7.84
C ALA A 56 -5.34 10.97 -8.20
N CYS A 57 -6.22 10.78 -7.21
CA CYS A 57 -7.66 10.83 -7.42
C CYS A 57 -8.12 12.22 -7.86
N ALA A 58 -7.59 13.28 -7.24
CA ALA A 58 -7.89 14.64 -7.62
C ALA A 58 -7.45 15.00 -9.03
N GLU A 59 -6.26 14.56 -9.44
CA GLU A 59 -5.73 14.80 -10.78
C GLU A 59 -6.53 14.02 -11.83
N TYR A 60 -6.89 12.76 -11.53
CA TYR A 60 -7.76 11.95 -12.38
C TYR A 60 -9.16 12.56 -12.52
N PHE A 61 -9.77 13.00 -11.42
CA PHE A 61 -11.09 13.63 -11.45
C PHE A 61 -11.09 15.00 -12.08
N SER A 62 -10.07 15.83 -11.85
CA SER A 62 -9.92 17.15 -12.50
C SER A 62 -9.90 17.02 -14.03
N LYS A 63 -9.39 15.89 -14.54
CA LYS A 63 -9.35 15.58 -15.97
C LYS A 63 -10.69 15.06 -16.54
N ILE A 64 -11.59 14.57 -15.68
CA ILE A 64 -12.82 13.86 -16.07
C ILE A 64 -14.12 14.58 -15.66
N LEU A 65 -14.11 15.39 -14.60
CA LEU A 65 -15.28 16.09 -14.05
C LEU A 65 -14.88 17.45 -13.46
N PRO A 66 -15.65 18.54 -13.69
CA PRO A 66 -15.43 19.86 -13.07
C PRO A 66 -15.87 19.90 -11.59
N LEU A 67 -15.46 18.92 -10.79
CA LEU A 67 -15.82 18.81 -9.36
C LEU A 67 -14.68 19.31 -8.45
N SER A 68 -15.06 19.94 -7.34
CA SER A 68 -14.14 20.59 -6.41
C SER A 68 -13.31 19.57 -5.60
N TYR A 69 -11.98 19.72 -5.66
CA TYR A 69 -10.96 18.98 -4.89
C TYR A 69 -11.36 18.71 -3.43
N LYS A 70 -11.93 19.73 -2.76
CA LYS A 70 -12.30 19.65 -1.33
C LYS A 70 -13.35 18.58 -1.05
N ALA A 71 -14.31 18.36 -1.95
CA ALA A 71 -15.37 17.37 -1.73
C ALA A 71 -14.81 15.93 -1.73
N LEU A 72 -13.88 15.63 -2.65
CA LEU A 72 -13.25 14.30 -2.74
C LEU A 72 -12.40 13.99 -1.51
N VAL A 73 -11.62 14.96 -1.02
CA VAL A 73 -10.82 14.79 0.20
C VAL A 73 -11.71 14.49 1.41
N ILE A 74 -12.82 15.23 1.55
CA ILE A 74 -13.77 15.02 2.67
C ILE A 74 -14.42 13.63 2.59
N ILE A 75 -14.86 13.21 1.41
CA ILE A 75 -15.47 11.87 1.23
C ILE A 75 -14.46 10.76 1.55
N LEU A 76 -13.22 10.87 1.07
CA LEU A 76 -12.16 9.89 1.33
C LEU A 76 -11.78 9.83 2.82
N ALA A 77 -11.69 10.98 3.48
CA ALA A 77 -11.41 11.06 4.91
C ALA A 77 -12.54 10.44 5.75
N VAL A 78 -13.81 10.73 5.43
CA VAL A 78 -14.97 10.14 6.11
C VAL A 78 -15.02 8.63 5.88
N PHE A 79 -14.78 8.16 4.65
CA PHE A 79 -14.72 6.74 4.33
C PHE A 79 -13.61 6.03 5.13
N SER A 80 -12.41 6.59 5.21
CA SER A 80 -11.31 6.05 5.99
C SER A 80 -11.63 5.97 7.50
N LEU A 81 -12.35 6.96 8.02
CA LEU A 81 -12.80 7.00 9.41
C LEU A 81 -13.82 5.90 9.72
N VAL A 82 -14.75 5.65 8.79
CA VAL A 82 -15.71 4.54 8.89
C VAL A 82 -14.98 3.20 8.82
N VAL A 83 -14.12 3.01 7.82
CA VAL A 83 -13.36 1.76 7.62
C VAL A 83 -12.45 1.45 8.81
N SER A 84 -11.84 2.46 9.44
CA SER A 84 -11.04 2.27 10.66
C SER A 84 -11.86 1.74 11.84
N ASN A 85 -13.16 2.03 11.91
CA ASN A 85 -14.05 1.50 12.96
C ASN A 85 -14.54 0.06 12.70
N LEU A 86 -14.39 -0.50 11.49
CA LEU A 86 -14.85 -1.86 11.14
C LEU A 86 -13.94 -2.99 11.69
N GLY A 87 -12.78 -2.66 12.24
CA GLY A 87 -11.84 -3.61 12.85
C GLY A 87 -10.82 -4.18 11.85
N LEU A 88 -9.53 -4.06 12.20
CA LEU A 88 -8.39 -4.40 11.34
C LEU A 88 -8.43 -5.84 10.79
N THR A 89 -8.89 -6.80 11.58
CA THR A 89 -8.88 -8.22 11.18
C THR A 89 -9.87 -8.53 10.05
N LYS A 90 -11.03 -7.86 10.03
CA LYS A 90 -12.01 -8.01 8.94
C LYS A 90 -11.51 -7.35 7.66
N LEU A 91 -10.82 -6.22 7.79
CA LEU A 91 -10.18 -5.52 6.68
C LEU A 91 -9.08 -6.37 6.06
N ILE A 92 -8.17 -6.91 6.86
CA ILE A 92 -7.06 -7.75 6.37
C ILE A 92 -7.60 -9.02 5.69
N ALA A 93 -8.59 -9.70 6.27
CA ALA A 93 -9.18 -10.90 5.67
C ALA A 93 -9.80 -10.65 4.28
N PHE A 94 -10.32 -9.43 4.05
CA PHE A 94 -10.82 -9.02 2.75
C PHE A 94 -9.72 -8.51 1.81
N SER A 95 -8.73 -7.78 2.33
CA SER A 95 -7.62 -7.25 1.52
C SER A 95 -6.66 -8.33 1.03
N VAL A 96 -6.47 -9.43 1.77
CA VAL A 96 -5.62 -10.55 1.34
C VAL A 96 -6.04 -11.14 -0.02
N PRO A 97 -7.30 -11.58 -0.22
CA PRO A 97 -7.71 -12.11 -1.52
C PRO A 97 -7.62 -11.07 -2.64
N VAL A 98 -7.93 -9.80 -2.34
CA VAL A 98 -7.79 -8.69 -3.30
C VAL A 98 -6.34 -8.48 -3.72
N LEU A 99 -5.39 -8.49 -2.76
CA LEU A 99 -3.96 -8.37 -3.05
C LEU A 99 -3.48 -9.53 -3.90
N THR A 100 -3.88 -10.77 -3.59
CA THR A 100 -3.49 -11.94 -4.38
C THR A 100 -4.02 -11.90 -5.81
N ALA A 101 -5.17 -11.26 -6.04
CA ALA A 101 -5.74 -11.08 -7.37
C ALA A 101 -5.04 -9.96 -8.18
N ILE A 102 -4.63 -8.87 -7.51
CA ILE A 102 -3.95 -7.72 -8.15
C ILE A 102 -2.44 -7.95 -8.35
N TYR A 103 -1.82 -8.81 -7.53
CA TYR A 103 -0.38 -9.05 -7.60
C TYR A 103 0.12 -9.56 -8.97
N PRO A 104 -0.52 -10.57 -9.62
CA PRO A 104 -0.11 -11.04 -10.94
C PRO A 104 -0.06 -9.96 -12.03
N PRO A 105 -1.12 -9.14 -12.26
CA PRO A 105 -1.04 -8.09 -13.28
C PRO A 105 -0.03 -7.01 -12.93
N CYS A 106 0.16 -6.67 -11.65
CA CYS A 106 1.22 -5.75 -11.24
C CYS A 106 2.62 -6.28 -11.62
N ILE A 107 2.92 -7.56 -11.39
CA ILE A 107 4.20 -8.16 -11.81
C ILE A 107 4.36 -8.08 -13.33
N VAL A 108 3.32 -8.40 -14.09
CA VAL A 108 3.36 -8.33 -15.56
C VAL A 108 3.63 -6.90 -16.04
N LEU A 109 3.01 -5.89 -15.43
CA LEU A 109 3.24 -4.48 -15.78
C LEU A 109 4.67 -4.02 -15.44
N VAL A 110 5.20 -4.41 -14.27
CA VAL A 110 6.60 -4.10 -13.91
C VAL A 110 7.56 -4.81 -14.86
N ALA A 111 7.33 -6.10 -15.15
CA ALA A 111 8.12 -6.87 -16.10
C ALA A 111 8.11 -6.23 -17.50
N LEU A 112 6.94 -5.85 -17.99
CA LEU A 112 6.80 -5.14 -19.27
C LEU A 112 7.49 -3.77 -19.26
N SER A 113 7.43 -3.02 -18.17
CA SER A 113 8.13 -1.74 -18.05
C SER A 113 9.65 -1.89 -18.09
N PHE A 114 10.20 -2.97 -17.51
CA PHE A 114 11.62 -3.30 -17.60
C PHE A 114 12.01 -3.87 -18.98
N CYS A 115 11.17 -4.74 -19.58
CA CYS A 115 11.38 -5.27 -20.92
C CYS A 115 11.25 -4.19 -22.01
N LYS A 116 10.47 -3.13 -21.79
CA LYS A 116 10.40 -1.95 -22.67
C LYS A 116 11.77 -1.24 -22.81
N GLY A 117 12.64 -1.34 -21.80
CA GLY A 117 14.03 -0.86 -21.89
C GLY A 117 14.95 -1.81 -22.68
N PHE A 118 14.63 -3.11 -22.74
CA PHE A 118 15.38 -4.13 -23.48
C PHE A 118 14.94 -4.25 -24.95
N TRP A 119 13.73 -3.76 -25.28
CA TRP A 119 13.19 -3.62 -26.64
C TRP A 119 13.68 -2.37 -27.38
N HIS A 120 14.89 -1.89 -27.07
CA HIS A 120 15.51 -0.77 -27.76
C HIS A 120 16.33 -1.22 -28.99
N GLU A 121 15.86 -2.24 -29.69
CA GLU A 121 16.27 -2.52 -31.06
C GLU A 121 15.04 -3.08 -31.80
N GLN A 122 14.74 -2.54 -32.99
CA GLN A 122 13.54 -2.74 -33.84
C GLN A 122 12.38 -1.77 -33.50
N THR A 123 12.04 -0.69 -34.22
CA THR A 123 12.38 -0.28 -35.58
C THR A 123 11.98 1.19 -35.72
N ARG A 124 12.90 1.99 -36.26
CA ARG A 124 12.64 3.04 -37.26
C ARG A 124 11.26 2.89 -37.95
N ILE A 125 10.57 3.99 -38.24
CA ILE A 125 9.34 4.11 -39.07
C ILE A 125 8.02 4.22 -38.27
N VAL A 126 7.74 5.42 -37.76
CA VAL A 126 6.40 6.03 -37.87
C VAL A 126 6.59 7.49 -38.32
N GLY A 127 6.89 7.66 -39.60
CA GLY A 127 6.13 8.59 -40.45
C GLY A 127 5.30 7.73 -41.41
N PRO A 128 4.25 8.24 -42.09
CA PRO A 128 4.10 9.64 -42.52
C PRO A 128 2.65 10.21 -42.47
N VAL A 129 2.56 11.47 -42.94
CA VAL A 129 1.44 12.36 -43.34
C VAL A 129 0.63 13.06 -42.26
#